data_AF-A0A498FZV2-F1
#
_entry.id   AF-A0A498FZV2-F1
#
_cell.length_a   1.000
_cell.length_b   1.000
_cell.length_c   1.000
_cell.angle_alpha   90.00
_cell.angle_beta   90.00
_cell.angle_gamma   90.00
#
_symmetry.space_group_name_H-M   'P 1'
#
loop_
_entity.id
_entity.type
_entity.pdbx_description
1 polymer ?
#
loop_
_entity_poly.entity_id
_entity_poly.type
_entity_poly.pdbx_seq_one_letter_code
_entity_poly.pdbx_strand_id
1 'polypeptide(L)'
;DLRTALEAAAVEYLDVDEHRTIVIYQQAIIMVIATEGQATEAREFDVELWKESPNDPDRDPKSLLTAFIDELLTATETSRR
;
A
#
# COMPACT_ATOMS: atom_id res chain seq x y z
N ASP A 1 9.67 6.50 -2.16
CA ASP A 1 8.96 7.04 -1.00
C ASP A 1 7.52 6.54 -1.05
N LEU A 2 7.07 5.84 0.00
CA LEU A 2 5.76 5.18 0.02
C LEU A 2 4.59 6.17 0.01
N ARG A 3 4.68 7.24 0.81
CA ARG A 3 3.61 8.24 0.93
C ARG A 3 3.37 8.96 -0.39
N THR A 4 4.45 9.36 -1.06
CA THR A 4 4.40 9.97 -2.39
C THR A 4 3.73 9.05 -3.40
N ALA A 5 4.00 7.74 -3.34
CA ALA A 5 3.38 6.75 -4.23
C ALA A 5 1.87 6.60 -3.95
N LEU A 6 1.48 6.53 -2.67
CA LEU A 6 0.09 6.42 -2.24
C LEU A 6 -0.71 7.67 -2.64
N GLU A 7 -0.14 8.86 -2.44
CA GLU A 7 -0.74 10.14 -2.84
C GLU A 7 -0.91 10.22 -4.37
N ALA A 8 0.12 9.83 -5.13
CA ALA A 8 0.06 9.79 -6.59
C ALA A 8 -0.99 8.80 -7.11
N ALA A 9 -1.22 7.70 -6.40
CA ALA A 9 -2.25 6.71 -6.70
C ALA A 9 -3.63 7.11 -6.15
N ALA A 10 -3.76 8.24 -5.45
CA ALA A 10 -4.97 8.65 -4.74
C ALA A 10 -5.51 7.57 -3.77
N VAL A 11 -4.59 6.80 -3.16
CA VAL A 11 -4.90 5.75 -2.19
C VAL A 11 -4.94 6.35 -0.79
N GLU A 12 -6.01 6.05 -0.04
CA GLU A 12 -6.17 6.50 1.34
C GLU A 12 -5.24 5.73 2.28
N TYR A 13 -4.57 6.46 3.18
CA TYR A 13 -3.64 5.86 4.14
C TYR A 13 -3.63 6.60 5.49
N LEU A 14 -3.14 5.91 6.52
CA LEU A 14 -2.93 6.43 7.86
C LEU A 14 -1.59 5.91 8.40
N ASP A 15 -0.68 6.81 8.73
CA ASP A 15 0.53 6.47 9.47
C ASP A 15 0.17 6.09 10.92
N VAL A 16 0.57 4.89 11.33
CA VAL A 16 0.39 4.40 12.71
C VAL A 16 1.60 4.79 13.55
N ASP A 17 2.78 4.61 12.98
CA ASP A 17 4.06 5.05 13.53
C ASP A 17 5.09 5.24 12.39
N GLU A 18 6.37 5.31 12.74
CA GLU A 18 7.46 5.56 11.79
C GLU A 18 7.74 4.39 10.82
N HIS A 19 7.26 3.19 11.13
CA HIS A 19 7.47 1.99 10.32
C HIS A 19 6.18 1.42 9.72
N ARG A 20 5.02 1.73 10.30
CA ARG A 20 3.74 1.11 9.94
C ARG A 20 2.76 2.11 9.37
N THR A 21 2.19 1.76 8.23
CA THR A 21 1.17 2.55 7.55
C THR A 21 -0.01 1.64 7.20
N ILE A 22 -1.21 2.04 7.62
CA ILE A 22 -2.46 1.39 7.19
C ILE A 22 -2.87 2.01 5.87
N VAL A 23 -3.25 1.16 4.92
CA VAL A 23 -3.71 1.53 3.58
C VAL A 23 -5.11 0.99 3.37
N ILE A 24 -5.99 1.83 2.83
CA ILE A 24 -7.33 1.42 2.40
C ILE A 24 -7.30 1.33 0.88
N TYR A 25 -7.28 0.10 0.37
CA TYR A 25 -7.22 -0.18 -1.06
C TYR A 25 -8.43 -1.00 -1.49
N GLN A 26 -9.26 -0.45 -2.38
CA GLN A 26 -10.50 -1.10 -2.83
C GLN A 26 -11.39 -1.59 -1.66
N GLN A 27 -11.45 -0.79 -0.60
CA GLN A 27 -12.16 -1.06 0.67
C GLN A 27 -11.61 -2.25 1.49
N ALA A 28 -10.49 -2.85 1.09
CA ALA A 28 -9.70 -3.74 1.93
C ALA A 28 -8.74 -2.94 2.82
N ILE A 29 -8.39 -3.51 3.98
CA ILE A 29 -7.43 -2.91 4.91
C ILE A 29 -6.11 -3.66 4.80
N ILE A 30 -5.06 -2.95 4.42
CA ILE A 30 -3.71 -3.48 4.24
C ILE A 30 -2.78 -2.77 5.22
N MET A 31 -1.91 -3.52 5.89
CA MET A 31 -0.81 -2.97 6.67
C MET A 31 0.47 -3.05 5.83
N VAL A 32 1.14 -1.92 5.68
CA VAL A 32 2.47 -1.83 5.05
C VAL A 32 3.49 -1.54 6.14
N ILE A 33 4.54 -2.35 6.21
CA ILE A 33 5.56 -2.30 7.25
C ILE A 33 6.92 -2.10 6.58
N ALA A 34 7.61 -1.01 6.89
CA ALA A 34 8.99 -0.79 6.47
C ALA A 34 9.92 -1.82 7.16
N THR A 35 10.64 -2.62 6.37
CA THR A 35 11.54 -3.65 6.91
C THR A 35 12.92 -3.08 7.28
N GLU A 36 13.35 -2.01 6.60
CA GLU A 36 14.59 -1.27 6.92
C GLU A 36 14.33 0.24 6.85
N GLY A 37 14.66 0.97 7.93
CA GLY A 37 14.44 2.41 8.00
C GLY A 37 12.97 2.81 8.23
N GLN A 38 12.66 4.10 8.07
CA GLN A 38 11.30 4.63 8.21
C GLN A 38 10.52 4.51 6.89
N ALA A 39 9.19 4.56 6.92
CA ALA A 39 8.34 4.39 5.73
C ALA A 39 8.69 5.30 4.53
N THR A 40 9.31 6.45 4.77
CA THR A 40 9.77 7.39 3.73
C THR A 40 11.13 7.01 3.10
N GLU A 41 11.96 6.30 3.83
CA GLU A 41 13.34 5.95 3.44
C GLU A 41 13.52 4.45 3.15
N ALA A 42 12.52 3.64 3.51
CA ALA A 42 12.56 2.20 3.37
C ALA A 42 12.63 1.76 1.91
N ARG A 43 13.48 0.78 1.68
CA ARG A 43 13.72 0.16 0.36
C ARG A 43 12.91 -1.12 0.16
N GLU A 44 12.44 -1.70 1.25
CA GLU A 44 11.68 -2.93 1.27
C GLU A 44 10.56 -2.79 2.29
N PHE A 45 9.43 -3.40 1.96
CA PHE A 45 8.21 -3.34 2.75
C PHE A 45 7.58 -4.73 2.81
N ASP A 46 7.14 -5.12 3.99
CA ASP A 46 6.21 -6.23 4.17
C ASP A 46 4.78 -5.71 4.04
N VAL A 47 3.91 -6.53 3.45
CA VAL A 47 2.52 -6.17 3.19
C VAL A 47 1.61 -7.27 3.71
N GLU A 48 0.71 -6.91 4.62
CA GLU A 48 -0.24 -7.82 5.23
C GLU A 48 -1.68 -7.39 4.97
N LEU A 49 -2.53 -8.30 4.51
CA LEU A 49 -3.97 -8.07 4.44
C LEU A 49 -4.58 -8.28 5.84
N TRP A 50 -5.15 -7.22 6.40
CA TRP A 50 -5.82 -7.25 7.70
C TRP A 50 -7.32 -7.47 7.61
N LYS A 51 -7.95 -7.03 6.51
CA LYS A 51 -9.39 -7.22 6.28
C LYS A 51 -9.72 -7.20 4.78
N GLU A 52 -10.54 -8.15 4.34
CA GLU A 52 -11.03 -8.18 2.95
C GLU A 52 -11.99 -7.02 2.66
N SER A 53 -12.19 -6.75 1.36
CA SER A 53 -13.20 -5.81 0.91
C SER A 53 -14.60 -6.35 1.25
N PRO A 54 -15.50 -5.55 1.84
CA PRO A 54 -16.86 -6.00 2.11
C PRO A 54 -17.66 -6.29 0.84
N ASN A 55 -17.24 -5.74 -0.31
CA ASN A 55 -17.92 -5.93 -1.60
C ASN A 55 -17.36 -7.12 -2.39
N ASP A 56 -16.19 -7.63 -2.00
CA ASP A 56 -15.51 -8.73 -2.68
C ASP A 56 -14.68 -9.55 -1.67
N PRO A 57 -15.34 -10.24 -0.72
CA PRO A 57 -14.67 -10.95 0.37
C PRO A 57 -13.95 -12.23 -0.10
N ASP A 58 -14.35 -12.79 -1.24
CA ASP A 58 -13.77 -14.02 -1.80
C ASP A 58 -12.58 -13.72 -2.73
N ARG A 59 -12.21 -12.44 -2.90
CA ARG A 59 -11.07 -12.06 -3.73
C ARG A 59 -9.80 -12.68 -3.18
N ASP A 60 -9.06 -13.34 -4.07
CA ASP A 60 -7.74 -13.87 -3.76
C ASP A 60 -6.82 -12.77 -3.20
N PRO A 61 -6.34 -12.91 -1.95
CA PRO A 61 -5.51 -11.89 -1.30
C PRO A 61 -4.25 -11.57 -2.08
N LYS A 62 -3.63 -12.58 -2.70
CA LYS A 62 -2.40 -12.38 -3.49
C LYS A 62 -2.67 -11.49 -4.70
N SER A 63 -3.75 -11.73 -5.41
CA SER A 63 -4.17 -10.92 -6.56
C SER A 63 -4.53 -9.48 -6.17
N LEU A 64 -5.13 -9.28 -4.98
CA LEU A 64 -5.36 -7.94 -4.43
C LEU A 64 -4.04 -7.20 -4.16
N LEU A 65 -3.10 -7.86 -3.48
CA LEU A 65 -1.80 -7.27 -3.14
C LEU A 65 -0.95 -6.99 -4.39
N THR A 66 -0.97 -7.89 -5.39
CA THR A 66 -0.30 -7.64 -6.67
C THR A 66 -0.88 -6.42 -7.38
N ALA A 67 -2.21 -6.30 -7.46
CA ALA A 67 -2.83 -5.13 -8.08
C ALA A 67 -2.48 -3.82 -7.35
N PHE A 68 -2.45 -3.85 -6.01
CA PHE A 68 -2.03 -2.71 -5.20
C PHE A 68 -0.58 -2.29 -5.51
N ILE A 69 0.35 -3.25 -5.56
CA ILE A 69 1.76 -2.98 -5.87
C ILE A 69 1.91 -2.42 -7.29
N ASP A 70 1.24 -3.02 -8.28
CA ASP A 70 1.31 -2.58 -9.68
C ASP A 70 0.79 -1.14 -9.86
N GLU A 71 -0.27 -0.78 -9.15
CA GLU A 71 -0.83 0.57 -9.16
C GLU A 71 0.14 1.60 -8.55
N LEU A 72 0.77 1.28 -7.42
CA LEU A 72 1.79 2.14 -6.82
C LEU A 72 2.99 2.34 -7.74
N LEU A 73 3.47 1.27 -8.39
CA LEU A 73 4.57 1.38 -9.34
C LEU A 73 4.19 2.28 -10.52
N THR A 74 2.99 2.10 -11.08
CA THR A 74 2.49 2.93 -12.19
C THR A 74 2.36 4.41 -11.81
N ALA A 75 1.87 4.70 -10.60
CA ALA A 75 1.72 6.06 -10.10
C ALA A 75 3.08 6.76 -9.90
N THR A 76 4.08 6.03 -9.42
CA THR A 76 5.45 6.58 -9.23
C THR A 76 6.18 6.82 -10.55
N GLU A 77 5.98 5.97 -11.57
CA GLU A 77 6.52 6.20 -12.91
C GLU A 77 5.90 7.44 -13.57
N THR A 78 4.59 7.64 -13.39
CA THR A 78 3.87 8.79 -13.92
C THR A 78 4.29 10.08 -13.23
N SER A 79 4.51 10.06 -11.91
CA SER A 79 4.95 11.24 -11.16
C SER A 79 6.40 11.68 -11.43
N ARG A 80 7.22 10.81 -12.04
CA ARG A 80 8.61 11.12 -12.42
C ARG A 80 8.74 11.79 -13.79
N ARG A 81 7.73 11.68 -14.65
CA ARG A 81 7.72 12.27 -16.00
C ARG A 81 7.21 13.71 -15.99
#